data_AF-A0A095Y610-F1
#
_entry.id   AF-A0A095Y610-F1
#
_cell.length_a   1.000
_cell.length_b   1.000
_cell.length_c   1.000
_cell.angle_alpha   90.00
_cell.angle_beta   90.00
_cell.angle_gamma   90.00
#
_symmetry.space_group_name_H-M   'P 1'
#
loop_
_entity.id
_entity.type
_entity.pdbx_description
1 polymer ?
#
loop_
_entity_poly.entity_id
_entity_poly.type
_entity_poly.pdbx_seq_one_letter_code
_entity_poly.pdbx_strand_id
1 'polypeptide(L)'
;MTQDTVQQNIIATLQRLGLELRNPAAICAGEYEAYFILTAKDDDYRPAFSHVLAYDTEMIEEDDSYTGWVHDWARATGKQDRVTDVAAHVDFDDEGPSWLTYRLDGRDVRLEFTQEGDWLDPDVYDRVLKDFGTIPGRTRLFVDSGQSGVYIWVPDDNVAEFTELIPDAVVA
;
A
#
# COMPACT_ATOMS: atom_id res chain seq x y z
N MET A 1 -1.94 32.61 -4.07
CA MET A 1 -1.04 31.52 -3.70
C MET A 1 -0.73 30.75 -4.98
N THR A 2 0.52 30.44 -5.29
CA THR A 2 0.85 29.65 -6.49
C THR A 2 0.55 28.17 -6.24
N GLN A 3 0.38 27.36 -7.29
CA GLN A 3 0.20 25.91 -7.15
C GLN A 3 1.37 25.28 -6.39
N ASP A 4 2.61 25.71 -6.66
CA ASP A 4 3.79 25.27 -5.91
C ASP A 4 3.69 25.56 -4.40
N THR A 5 3.15 26.71 -4.01
CA THR A 5 2.98 27.04 -2.59
C THR A 5 1.91 26.15 -1.94
N VAL A 6 0.82 25.85 -2.66
CA VAL A 6 -0.22 24.92 -2.18
C VAL A 6 0.35 23.52 -1.99
N GLN A 7 1.08 23.02 -3.00
CA GLN A 7 1.74 21.71 -2.94
C GLN A 7 2.66 21.58 -1.72
N GLN A 8 3.55 22.55 -1.51
CA GLN A 8 4.48 22.53 -0.37
C GLN A 8 3.75 22.58 0.98
N ASN A 9 2.65 23.32 1.08
CA ASN A 9 1.83 23.35 2.29
C ASN A 9 1.15 22.00 2.57
N ILE A 10 0.67 21.30 1.54
CA ILE A 10 0.09 19.97 1.68
C ILE A 10 1.15 18.96 2.11
N ILE A 11 2.31 18.95 1.46
CA ILE A 11 3.45 18.09 1.84
C ILE A 11 3.82 18.30 3.32
N ALA A 12 3.99 19.56 3.73
CA ALA A 12 4.30 19.88 5.12
C ALA A 12 3.20 19.43 6.10
N THR A 13 1.93 19.50 5.67
CA THR A 13 0.79 19.02 6.46
C THR A 13 0.83 17.50 6.61
N LEU A 14 1.03 16.74 5.53
CA LEU A 14 1.15 15.27 5.57
C LEU A 14 2.33 14.84 6.46
N GLN A 15 3.47 15.53 6.39
CA GLN A 15 4.62 15.28 7.27
C GLN A 15 4.29 15.52 8.74
N ARG A 16 3.60 16.62 9.07
CA ARG A 16 3.15 16.90 10.44
C ARG A 16 2.15 15.86 10.93
N LEU A 17 1.30 15.33 10.04
CA LEU A 17 0.38 14.23 10.33
C LEU A 17 1.09 12.88 10.50
N GLY A 18 2.41 12.83 10.40
CA GLY A 18 3.21 11.64 10.71
C GLY A 18 3.46 10.70 9.52
N LEU A 19 3.36 11.24 8.30
CA LEU A 19 3.70 10.58 7.04
C LEU A 19 5.01 11.15 6.52
N GLU A 20 6.09 10.39 6.63
CA GLU A 20 7.42 10.81 6.19
C GLU A 20 7.48 10.88 4.66
N LEU A 21 7.94 12.01 4.12
CA LEU A 21 8.26 12.14 2.69
C LEU A 21 9.57 11.41 2.39
N ARG A 22 9.47 10.29 1.66
CA ARG A 22 10.59 9.41 1.31
C ARG A 22 11.06 9.56 -0.13
N ASN A 23 10.13 9.85 -1.04
CA ASN A 23 10.42 9.97 -2.47
C ASN A 23 9.80 11.25 -3.05
N PRO A 24 10.43 12.43 -2.87
CA PRO A 24 9.90 13.69 -3.39
C PRO A 24 9.83 13.72 -4.92
N ALA A 25 10.66 12.94 -5.62
CA ALA A 25 10.68 12.89 -7.09
C ALA A 25 9.42 12.25 -7.70
N ALA A 26 8.67 11.48 -6.91
CA ALA A 26 7.39 10.89 -7.32
C ALA A 26 6.27 11.93 -7.49
N ILE A 27 6.39 13.11 -6.86
CA ILE A 27 5.31 14.11 -6.83
C ILE A 27 5.42 15.00 -8.08
N CYS A 28 4.39 14.96 -8.93
CA CYS A 28 4.28 15.84 -10.09
C CYS A 28 4.28 17.32 -9.70
N ALA A 29 5.04 18.15 -10.40
CA ALA A 29 5.08 19.59 -10.15
C ALA A 29 3.71 20.25 -10.38
N GLY A 30 3.28 21.09 -9.43
CA GLY A 30 2.01 21.80 -9.51
C GLY A 30 0.78 21.01 -9.08
N GLU A 31 0.93 19.74 -8.67
CA GLU A 31 -0.15 18.97 -8.04
C GLU A 31 -0.62 19.67 -6.74
N TYR A 32 -1.92 19.81 -6.57
CA TYR A 32 -2.54 20.56 -5.48
C TYR A 32 -3.62 19.76 -4.73
N GLU A 33 -3.91 18.53 -5.13
CA GLU A 33 -4.83 17.64 -4.44
C GLU A 33 -4.08 16.73 -3.48
N ALA A 34 -4.48 16.72 -2.21
CA ALA A 34 -3.77 15.99 -1.16
C ALA A 34 -3.72 14.48 -1.40
N TYR A 35 -4.77 13.91 -1.98
CA TYR A 35 -4.82 12.51 -2.37
C TYR A 35 -3.72 12.18 -3.37
N PHE A 36 -3.62 12.89 -4.50
CA PHE A 36 -2.61 12.62 -5.52
C PHE A 36 -1.17 12.86 -5.02
N ILE A 37 -0.96 13.84 -4.15
CA ILE A 37 0.35 14.05 -3.50
C ILE A 37 0.70 12.87 -2.59
N LEU A 38 -0.26 12.38 -1.80
CA LEU A 38 -0.07 11.30 -0.84
C LEU A 38 0.23 9.97 -1.54
N THR A 39 -0.50 9.67 -2.62
CA THR A 39 -0.43 8.38 -3.33
C THR A 39 0.56 8.39 -4.49
N ALA A 40 1.27 9.49 -4.71
CA ALA A 40 2.29 9.60 -5.74
C ALA A 40 3.32 8.47 -5.64
N LYS A 41 3.72 7.93 -6.81
CA LYS A 41 4.76 6.91 -6.97
C LYS A 41 5.68 7.30 -8.13
N ASP A 42 6.94 6.90 -8.07
CA ASP A 42 7.84 6.99 -9.24
C ASP A 42 7.61 5.84 -10.23
N ASP A 43 8.38 5.82 -11.32
CA ASP A 43 8.31 4.79 -12.36
C ASP A 43 8.67 3.38 -11.84
N ASP A 44 9.38 3.28 -10.70
CA ASP A 44 9.69 2.04 -10.01
C ASP A 44 8.62 1.69 -8.94
N TYR A 45 7.44 2.32 -9.01
CA TYR A 45 6.32 2.20 -8.07
C TYR A 45 6.65 2.53 -6.61
N ARG A 46 7.73 3.29 -6.34
CA ARG A 46 8.12 3.67 -4.99
C ARG A 46 7.27 4.85 -4.49
N PRO A 47 6.55 4.70 -3.38
CA PRO A 47 5.65 5.74 -2.89
C PRO A 47 6.39 6.98 -2.39
N ALA A 48 5.78 8.14 -2.60
CA ALA A 48 6.25 9.43 -2.10
C ALA A 48 6.34 9.44 -0.57
N PHE A 49 5.32 8.90 0.11
CA PHE A 49 5.20 8.93 1.56
C PHE A 49 5.31 7.54 2.19
N SER A 50 5.80 7.50 3.43
CA SER A 50 5.72 6.32 4.30
C SER A 50 4.27 5.98 4.63
N HIS A 51 4.00 4.73 5.01
CA HIS A 51 2.70 4.34 5.59
C HIS A 51 1.51 4.57 4.65
N VAL A 52 1.75 4.42 3.35
CA VAL A 52 0.76 4.45 2.28
C VAL A 52 0.97 3.21 1.40
N LEU A 53 -0.13 2.57 1.04
CA LEU A 53 -0.18 1.46 0.10
C LEU A 53 -1.35 1.68 -0.85
N ALA A 54 -1.07 2.16 -2.06
CA ALA A 54 -2.04 2.20 -3.14
C ALA A 54 -1.87 0.96 -4.01
N TYR A 55 -2.97 0.33 -4.41
CA TYR A 55 -2.96 -0.86 -5.25
C TYR A 55 -4.14 -0.87 -6.22
N ASP A 56 -3.95 -1.55 -7.34
CA ASP A 56 -5.00 -1.93 -8.28
C ASP A 56 -5.42 -3.37 -7.99
N THR A 57 -6.70 -3.71 -8.15
CA THR A 57 -7.13 -5.10 -8.03
C THR A 57 -6.74 -5.94 -9.25
N GLU A 58 -6.57 -5.35 -10.43
CA GLU A 58 -6.08 -5.98 -11.67
C GLU A 58 -4.54 -5.88 -11.74
N MET A 59 -3.84 -6.36 -10.71
CA MET A 59 -2.37 -6.19 -10.57
C MET A 59 -1.54 -7.47 -10.76
N ILE A 60 -2.19 -8.59 -11.09
CA ILE A 60 -1.52 -9.89 -11.24
C ILE A 60 -1.17 -10.11 -12.71
N GLU A 61 0.01 -9.62 -13.10
CA GLU A 61 0.47 -9.65 -14.49
C GLU A 61 1.58 -10.70 -14.74
N GLU A 62 2.27 -11.11 -13.68
CA GLU A 62 3.47 -11.93 -13.77
C GLU A 62 3.50 -13.01 -12.67
N ASP A 63 4.36 -14.02 -12.86
CA ASP A 63 4.53 -15.17 -11.96
C ASP A 63 4.82 -14.78 -10.50
N ASP A 64 5.49 -13.65 -10.30
CA ASP A 64 5.92 -13.17 -8.99
C ASP A 64 5.18 -11.91 -8.52
N SER A 65 4.05 -11.51 -9.12
CA SER A 65 3.29 -10.32 -8.72
C SER A 65 2.94 -10.30 -7.23
N TYR A 66 2.61 -11.46 -6.64
CA TYR A 66 2.36 -11.58 -5.19
C TYR A 66 3.59 -11.36 -4.32
N THR A 67 4.81 -11.60 -4.84
CA THR A 67 6.06 -11.26 -4.15
C THR A 67 6.18 -9.74 -4.01
N GLY A 68 5.93 -9.01 -5.09
CA GLY A 68 5.86 -7.55 -5.09
C GLY A 68 4.83 -7.03 -4.08
N TRP A 69 3.64 -7.63 -4.08
CA TRP A 69 2.57 -7.28 -3.14
C TRP A 69 2.97 -7.41 -1.67
N VAL A 70 3.58 -8.53 -1.28
CA VAL A 70 4.07 -8.74 0.10
C VAL A 70 5.14 -7.70 0.47
N HIS A 71 6.05 -7.37 -0.44
CA HIS A 71 7.07 -6.35 -0.20
C HIS A 71 6.48 -4.94 -0.06
N ASP A 72 5.45 -4.63 -0.82
CA ASP A 72 4.72 -3.36 -0.73
C ASP A 72 4.02 -3.21 0.63
N TRP A 73 3.35 -4.27 1.10
CA TRP A 73 2.79 -4.34 2.46
C TRP A 73 3.86 -4.18 3.54
N ALA A 74 4.98 -4.89 3.40
CA ALA A 74 6.07 -4.81 4.36
C ALA A 74 6.67 -3.40 4.41
N ARG A 75 6.82 -2.73 3.26
CA ARG A 75 7.30 -1.35 3.15
C ARG A 75 6.32 -0.37 3.79
N ALA A 76 5.04 -0.45 3.44
CA ALA A 76 4.01 0.44 3.99
C ALA A 76 3.87 0.28 5.51
N THR A 77 4.05 -0.94 6.02
CA THR A 77 3.83 -1.24 7.45
C THR A 77 5.11 -1.28 8.29
N GLY A 78 6.27 -0.95 7.70
CA GLY A 78 7.56 -0.94 8.39
C GLY A 78 8.04 -2.32 8.84
N LYS A 79 7.62 -3.38 8.15
CA LYS A 79 7.94 -4.80 8.45
C LYS A 79 8.98 -5.40 7.49
N GLN A 80 9.69 -4.59 6.70
CA GLN A 80 10.66 -5.07 5.71
C GLN A 80 11.73 -6.00 6.32
N ASP A 81 12.26 -5.67 7.51
CA ASP A 81 13.26 -6.50 8.19
C ASP A 81 12.69 -7.75 8.87
N ARG A 82 11.35 -7.89 8.86
CA ARG A 82 10.61 -8.98 9.53
C ARG A 82 10.07 -10.00 8.54
N VAL A 83 10.11 -9.69 7.24
CA VAL A 83 9.67 -10.57 6.17
C VAL A 83 10.89 -11.12 5.41
N THR A 84 10.97 -12.43 5.27
CA THR A 84 12.02 -13.12 4.51
C THR A 84 11.41 -14.23 3.66
N ASP A 85 12.22 -14.81 2.77
CA ASP A 85 11.88 -16.01 2.01
C ASP A 85 10.56 -15.87 1.22
N VAL A 86 10.32 -14.69 0.66
CA VAL A 86 9.14 -14.40 -0.16
C VAL A 86 9.33 -15.02 -1.54
N ALA A 87 8.39 -15.86 -1.94
CA ALA A 87 8.33 -16.43 -3.28
C ALA A 87 6.86 -16.69 -3.64
N ALA A 88 6.54 -16.51 -4.90
CA ALA A 88 5.24 -16.83 -5.46
C ALA A 88 5.38 -17.56 -6.79
N HIS A 89 4.29 -18.19 -7.19
CA HIS A 89 4.06 -18.71 -8.52
C HIS A 89 2.61 -18.46 -8.86
N VAL A 90 2.38 -17.93 -10.06
CA VAL A 90 1.04 -17.71 -10.60
C VAL A 90 0.89 -18.54 -11.85
N ASP A 91 -0.09 -19.42 -11.83
CA ASP A 91 -0.47 -20.23 -12.97
C ASP A 91 -1.71 -19.63 -13.65
N PHE A 92 -1.51 -19.03 -14.82
CA PHE A 92 -2.56 -18.45 -15.65
C PHE A 92 -3.17 -19.45 -16.63
N ASP A 93 -2.56 -20.62 -16.81
CA ASP A 93 -2.95 -21.62 -17.80
C ASP A 93 -3.85 -22.74 -17.20
N ASP A 94 -4.20 -22.64 -15.90
CA ASP A 94 -4.97 -23.62 -15.14
C ASP A 94 -4.36 -25.05 -15.14
N GLU A 95 -3.03 -25.16 -15.23
CA GLU A 95 -2.30 -26.44 -15.25
C GLU A 95 -1.99 -27.00 -13.83
N GLY A 96 -2.12 -26.17 -12.79
CA GLY A 96 -1.77 -26.45 -11.41
C GLY A 96 -2.16 -25.32 -10.44
N PRO A 97 -1.88 -25.47 -9.13
CA PRO A 97 -2.19 -24.44 -8.15
C PRO A 97 -1.18 -23.29 -8.20
N SER A 98 -1.68 -22.06 -8.14
CA SER A 98 -0.88 -20.90 -7.78
C SER A 98 -0.52 -20.96 -6.29
N TRP A 99 0.60 -20.35 -5.90
CA TRP A 99 1.00 -20.33 -4.50
C TRP A 99 1.78 -19.08 -4.11
N LEU A 100 1.69 -18.72 -2.84
CA LEU A 100 2.48 -17.68 -2.20
C LEU A 100 3.10 -18.22 -0.92
N THR A 101 4.39 -17.96 -0.74
CA THR A 101 5.13 -18.28 0.48
C THR A 101 5.90 -17.07 0.98
N TYR A 102 5.99 -16.92 2.29
CA TYR A 102 6.87 -15.96 2.96
C TYR A 102 7.04 -16.35 4.43
N ARG A 103 8.07 -15.82 5.06
CA ARG A 103 8.31 -15.95 6.49
C ARG A 103 8.15 -14.57 7.14
N LEU A 104 7.25 -14.45 8.10
CA LEU A 104 7.00 -13.21 8.83
C LEU A 104 7.24 -13.45 10.32
N ASP A 105 8.13 -12.68 10.95
CA ASP A 105 8.50 -12.86 12.37
C ASP A 105 8.95 -14.28 12.71
N GLY A 106 9.62 -14.93 11.76
CA GLY A 106 10.06 -16.31 11.91
C GLY A 106 8.95 -17.37 11.79
N ARG A 107 7.72 -16.97 11.45
CA ARG A 107 6.61 -17.87 11.16
C ARG A 107 6.46 -18.05 9.66
N ASP A 108 6.44 -19.30 9.21
CA ASP A 108 6.25 -19.64 7.80
C ASP A 108 4.77 -19.50 7.41
N VAL A 109 4.53 -18.93 6.24
CA VAL A 109 3.22 -18.78 5.59
C VAL A 109 3.30 -19.43 4.22
N ARG A 110 2.32 -20.29 3.93
CA ARG A 110 2.07 -20.85 2.59
C ARG A 110 0.58 -20.75 2.30
N LEU A 111 0.27 -20.28 1.10
CA LEU A 111 -1.05 -20.22 0.52
C LEU A 111 -1.01 -20.95 -0.82
N GLU A 112 -2.07 -21.69 -1.12
CA GLU A 112 -2.32 -22.30 -2.41
C GLU A 112 -3.71 -21.87 -2.84
N PHE A 113 -3.86 -21.42 -4.08
CA PHE A 113 -5.08 -20.81 -4.60
C PHE A 113 -5.18 -21.05 -6.11
N THR A 114 -6.37 -20.80 -6.66
CA THR A 114 -6.62 -20.79 -8.10
C THR A 114 -6.64 -19.33 -8.54
N GLN A 115 -5.74 -18.95 -9.44
CA GLN A 115 -5.69 -17.58 -9.94
C GLN A 115 -6.78 -17.37 -10.99
N GLU A 116 -7.59 -16.33 -10.83
CA GLU A 116 -8.61 -15.94 -11.81
C GLU A 116 -8.17 -14.69 -12.57
N GLY A 117 -7.56 -14.89 -13.75
CA GLY A 117 -7.09 -13.78 -14.59
C GLY A 117 -6.03 -12.92 -13.90
N ASP A 118 -6.11 -11.61 -14.08
CA ASP A 118 -5.20 -10.61 -13.52
C ASP A 118 -5.65 -10.04 -12.16
N TRP A 119 -6.73 -10.57 -11.59
CA TRP A 119 -7.32 -10.06 -10.35
C TRP A 119 -6.60 -10.58 -9.11
N LEU A 120 -6.44 -9.72 -8.11
CA LEU A 120 -5.91 -10.11 -6.81
C LEU A 120 -6.82 -11.16 -6.16
N ASP A 121 -6.25 -12.32 -5.80
CA ASP A 121 -6.98 -13.39 -5.13
C ASP A 121 -7.49 -12.90 -3.74
N PRO A 122 -8.80 -13.04 -3.45
CA PRO A 122 -9.38 -12.54 -2.19
C PRO A 122 -8.82 -13.21 -0.93
N ASP A 123 -8.51 -14.51 -0.98
CA ASP A 123 -7.99 -15.25 0.17
C ASP A 123 -6.53 -14.84 0.46
N VAL A 124 -5.74 -14.62 -0.60
CA VAL A 124 -4.40 -14.06 -0.50
C VAL A 124 -4.44 -12.64 0.06
N TYR A 125 -5.33 -11.79 -0.45
CA TYR A 125 -5.55 -10.44 0.05
C TYR A 125 -5.87 -10.43 1.55
N ASP A 126 -6.89 -11.19 1.98
CA ASP A 126 -7.33 -11.24 3.38
C ASP A 126 -6.22 -11.72 4.30
N ARG A 127 -5.43 -12.70 3.83
CA ARG A 127 -4.30 -13.20 4.58
C ARG A 127 -3.21 -12.15 4.74
N VAL A 128 -2.80 -11.51 3.66
CA VAL A 128 -1.75 -10.48 3.70
C VAL A 128 -2.21 -9.29 4.53
N LEU A 129 -3.47 -8.86 4.38
CA LEU A 129 -4.07 -7.81 5.20
C LEU A 129 -4.03 -8.15 6.69
N LYS A 130 -4.33 -9.39 7.07
CA LYS A 130 -4.25 -9.86 8.46
C LYS A 130 -2.83 -9.87 9.00
N ASP A 131 -1.87 -10.31 8.19
CA ASP A 131 -0.48 -10.47 8.62
C ASP A 131 0.26 -9.12 8.72
N PHE A 132 -0.08 -8.15 7.85
CA PHE A 132 0.63 -6.87 7.76
C PHE A 132 -0.18 -5.67 8.26
N GLY A 133 -1.51 -5.70 8.23
CA GLY A 133 -2.38 -4.53 8.31
C GLY A 133 -2.41 -3.76 9.63
N THR A 134 -1.79 -4.26 10.69
CA THR A 134 -1.71 -3.56 11.98
C THR A 134 -0.34 -2.91 12.19
N ILE A 135 -0.35 -1.65 12.62
CA ILE A 135 0.83 -0.92 13.11
C ILE A 135 0.49 -0.34 14.48
N PRO A 136 1.23 -0.67 15.55
CA PRO A 136 0.98 -0.08 16.87
C PRO A 136 1.04 1.45 16.86
N GLY A 137 0.06 2.09 17.52
CA GLY A 137 -0.04 3.56 17.61
C GLY A 137 -0.50 4.26 16.33
N ARG A 138 -1.00 3.50 15.35
CA ARG A 138 -1.56 4.04 14.12
C ARG A 138 -2.89 3.37 13.78
N THR A 139 -3.82 4.18 13.31
CA THR A 139 -5.11 3.75 12.78
C THR A 139 -4.98 3.53 11.28
N ARG A 140 -5.49 2.38 10.81
CA ARG A 140 -5.58 2.05 9.40
C ARG A 140 -6.83 2.72 8.82
N LEU A 141 -6.62 3.54 7.80
CA LEU A 141 -7.66 4.14 6.98
C LEU A 141 -7.63 3.51 5.58
N PHE A 142 -8.77 3.55 4.91
CA PHE A 142 -8.95 3.07 3.54
C PHE A 142 -9.68 4.11 2.70
N VAL A 143 -9.21 4.33 1.48
CA VAL A 143 -9.92 5.05 0.42
C VAL A 143 -10.26 4.04 -0.67
N ASP A 144 -11.55 3.92 -0.97
CA ASP A 144 -12.07 3.07 -2.03
C ASP A 144 -12.19 3.87 -3.34
N SER A 145 -11.56 3.38 -4.40
CA SER A 145 -11.67 3.93 -5.76
C SER A 145 -12.32 2.96 -6.75
N GLY A 146 -13.04 1.95 -6.25
CA GLY A 146 -13.78 0.96 -7.02
C GLY A 146 -12.93 -0.27 -7.36
N GLN A 147 -12.04 -0.14 -8.35
CA GLN A 147 -11.11 -1.21 -8.78
C GLN A 147 -9.70 -1.02 -8.21
N SER A 148 -9.53 -0.06 -7.31
CA SER A 148 -8.27 0.20 -6.64
C SER A 148 -8.56 0.63 -5.21
N GLY A 149 -7.53 0.55 -4.37
CA GLY A 149 -7.64 0.90 -2.97
C GLY A 149 -6.38 1.55 -2.45
N VAL A 150 -6.54 2.40 -1.44
CA VAL A 150 -5.42 3.01 -0.74
C VAL A 150 -5.55 2.77 0.76
N TYR A 151 -4.60 2.03 1.32
CA TYR A 151 -4.41 1.95 2.76
C TYR A 151 -3.45 3.01 3.26
N ILE A 152 -3.83 3.67 4.35
CA ILE A 152 -3.00 4.69 5.00
C ILE A 152 -2.95 4.39 6.50
N TRP A 153 -1.77 4.45 7.11
CA TRP A 153 -1.63 4.31 8.57
C TRP A 153 -1.25 5.64 9.20
N VAL A 154 -2.22 6.26 9.84
CA VAL A 154 -2.09 7.59 10.47
C VAL A 154 -1.90 7.42 11.97
N PRO A 155 -0.99 8.16 12.64
CA PRO A 155 -0.91 8.18 14.10
C PRO A 155 -2.28 8.45 14.71
N ASP A 156 -2.63 7.74 15.79
CA ASP A 156 -3.99 7.75 16.34
C ASP A 156 -4.50 9.17 16.66
N ASP A 157 -3.61 10.04 17.17
CA ASP A 157 -3.93 11.43 17.53
C ASP A 157 -4.20 12.34 16.31
N ASN A 158 -3.80 11.91 15.10
CA ASN A 158 -3.87 12.70 13.87
C ASN A 158 -5.02 12.30 12.94
N VAL A 159 -5.80 11.27 13.27
CA VAL A 159 -6.83 10.70 12.39
C VAL A 159 -7.88 11.74 12.00
N ALA A 160 -8.40 12.50 12.98
CA ALA A 160 -9.46 13.47 12.72
C ALA A 160 -9.03 14.53 11.71
N GLU A 161 -7.85 15.11 11.92
CA GLU A 161 -7.29 16.12 11.02
C GLU A 161 -6.95 15.54 9.64
N PHE A 162 -6.45 14.30 9.59
CA PHE A 162 -6.21 13.62 8.32
C PHE A 162 -7.50 13.45 7.52
N THR A 163 -8.60 13.05 8.16
CA THR A 163 -9.90 12.89 7.48
C THR A 163 -10.54 14.23 7.07
N GLU A 164 -10.14 15.36 7.65
CA GLU A 164 -10.52 16.68 7.13
C GLU A 164 -9.77 17.01 5.84
N LEU A 165 -8.50 16.58 5.73
CA LEU A 165 -7.68 16.77 4.54
C LEU A 165 -8.07 15.82 3.39
N ILE A 166 -8.42 14.57 3.71
CA ILE A 166 -8.85 13.54 2.75
C ILE A 166 -10.15 12.91 3.27
N PRO A 167 -11.32 13.52 2.95
CA PRO A 167 -12.63 13.11 3.48
C PRO A 167 -13.10 11.72 3.08
N ASP A 168 -12.60 11.18 1.97
CA ASP A 168 -12.96 9.84 1.50
C ASP A 168 -12.25 8.72 2.27
N ALA A 169 -11.28 9.05 3.13
CA ALA A 169 -10.58 8.08 3.95
C ALA A 169 -11.44 7.65 5.15
N VAL A 170 -11.76 6.36 5.23
CA VAL A 170 -12.58 5.77 6.30
C VAL A 170 -11.77 4.78 7.14
N VAL A 171 -12.11 4.63 8.42
CA VAL A 171 -11.47 3.64 9.30
C VAL A 171 -11.80 2.23 8.83
N ALA A 172 -10.77 1.37 8.67
CA ALA A 172 -10.85 0.03 8.08
C ALA A 172 -10.26 -1.07 8.96
#